data_AF-A0AAW4V9N3-F1
#
_entry.id   AF-A0AAW4V9N3-F1
#
_cell.length_a   1.000
_cell.length_b   1.000
_cell.length_c   1.000
_cell.angle_alpha   90.00
_cell.angle_beta   90.00
_cell.angle_gamma   90.00
#
_symmetry.space_group_name_H-M   'P 1'
#
loop_
_entity.id
_entity.type
_entity.pdbx_description
1 polymer ?
#
loop_
_entity_poly.entity_id
_entity_poly.type
_entity_poly.pdbx_seq_one_letter_code
_entity_poly.pdbx_strand_id
1 'polypeptide(L)'
;MIEICFDTSTEANLRYLYAVGIIDSNTILCCPDDYTLGNFNNFSIDERYEQLCKYGVVDYDKRNKEYFYKKYSLFLNGLYKIKRGDKVRIWISQVTMEMVGFFVVCYFLRDVLNSVFVCDANIILHDISKHTAFLNCPTDFIQLMNKMENVPVLKYSEIGEKIFLTDKTIKLIKNGEVIMMNEKDLDRLIYDVINSQKGNNTERIIEEVSKKSLINYLYLYKKVRKIIVE
;
A
#
# COMPACT_ATOMS: atom_id res chain seq x y z
N MET A 1 -2.02 -0.99 22.30
CA MET A 1 -2.47 -1.00 20.89
C MET A 1 -1.34 -1.53 20.01
N ILE A 2 -1.60 -2.07 18.83
CA ILE A 2 -0.59 -2.39 17.80
C ILE A 2 -0.88 -1.49 16.60
N GLU A 3 0.13 -0.76 16.12
CA GLU A 3 -0.03 0.18 15.00
C GLU A 3 0.53 -0.46 13.72
N ILE A 4 -0.25 -0.47 12.64
CA ILE A 4 0.16 -0.97 11.33
C ILE A 4 0.11 0.18 10.31
N CYS A 5 1.18 0.37 9.56
CA CYS A 5 1.28 1.39 8.51
C CYS A 5 2.00 0.83 7.27
N PHE A 6 1.98 1.57 6.18
CA PHE A 6 2.48 1.12 4.87
C PHE A 6 3.57 2.05 4.29
N ASP A 7 3.90 3.12 4.99
CA ASP A 7 4.92 4.07 4.56
C ASP A 7 5.85 4.46 5.72
N THR A 8 7.10 4.74 5.37
CA THR A 8 8.16 5.03 6.35
C THR A 8 7.99 6.37 7.07
N SER A 9 7.29 7.33 6.46
CA SER A 9 7.01 8.63 7.06
C SER A 9 5.99 8.50 8.19
N THR A 10 4.90 7.76 7.96
CA THR A 10 3.91 7.40 8.99
C THR A 10 4.57 6.57 10.08
N GLU A 11 5.43 5.61 9.75
CA GLU A 11 6.18 4.86 10.77
C GLU A 11 6.99 5.82 11.68
N ALA A 12 7.74 6.75 11.08
CA ALA A 12 8.54 7.72 11.83
C ALA A 12 7.69 8.63 12.72
N ASN A 13 6.55 9.11 12.20
CA ASN A 13 5.63 9.94 12.97
C ASN A 13 4.97 9.16 14.12
N LEU A 14 4.55 7.91 13.91
CA LEU A 14 4.02 7.07 14.99
C LEU A 14 5.07 6.83 16.08
N ARG A 15 6.34 6.61 15.70
CA ARG A 15 7.45 6.48 16.67
C ARG A 15 7.66 7.77 17.45
N TYR A 16 7.57 8.92 16.79
CA TYR A 16 7.63 10.22 17.46
C TYR A 16 6.47 10.41 18.44
N LEU A 17 5.24 10.13 18.02
CA LEU A 17 4.04 10.23 18.86
C LEU A 17 4.12 9.33 20.10
N TYR A 18 4.69 8.13 19.96
CA TYR A 18 4.97 7.26 21.10
C TYR A 18 6.02 7.88 22.03
N ALA A 19 7.13 8.38 21.48
CA ALA A 19 8.21 8.98 22.27
C ALA A 19 7.77 10.20 23.09
N VAL A 20 6.79 10.98 22.59
CA VAL A 20 6.22 12.13 23.30
C VAL A 20 4.95 11.80 24.12
N GLY A 21 4.58 10.52 24.21
CA GLY A 21 3.47 10.04 25.05
C GLY A 21 2.06 10.34 24.53
N ILE A 22 1.90 10.65 23.23
CA ILE A 22 0.58 10.85 22.60
C ILE A 22 -0.11 9.51 22.33
N ILE A 23 0.65 8.48 21.96
CA ILE A 23 0.15 7.11 21.83
C ILE A 23 0.88 6.18 22.80
N ASP A 24 0.19 5.14 23.25
CA ASP A 24 0.71 4.15 24.21
C ASP A 24 1.37 2.94 23.52
N SER A 25 1.34 2.88 22.19
CA SER A 25 1.85 1.75 21.41
C SER A 25 3.33 1.87 21.10
N ASN A 26 4.13 0.96 21.68
CA ASN A 26 5.51 0.75 21.27
C ASN A 26 5.66 -0.23 20.09
N THR A 27 4.56 -0.90 19.69
CA THR A 27 4.57 -1.92 18.64
C THR A 27 4.03 -1.31 17.36
N ILE A 28 4.95 -0.93 16.48
CA ILE A 28 4.68 -0.32 15.18
C ILE A 28 5.22 -1.26 14.09
N LEU A 29 4.32 -1.76 13.26
CA LEU A 29 4.61 -2.65 12.14
C LEU A 29 4.43 -1.87 10.84
N CYS A 30 5.53 -1.54 10.18
CA CYS A 30 5.50 -0.92 8.86
C CYS A 30 5.66 -2.00 7.79
N CYS A 31 4.69 -2.11 6.90
CA CYS A 31 4.76 -3.01 5.75
C CYS A 31 5.83 -2.48 4.77
N PRO A 32 6.86 -3.28 4.42
CA PRO A 32 7.86 -2.87 3.43
C PRO A 32 7.51 -3.28 2.00
N ASP A 33 6.40 -3.98 1.80
CA ASP A 33 5.96 -4.48 0.50
C ASP A 33 4.99 -3.53 -0.20
N ASP A 34 5.03 -3.54 -1.53
CA ASP A 34 3.98 -3.02 -2.39
C ASP A 34 3.17 -4.18 -2.99
N TYR A 35 2.08 -4.52 -2.31
CA TYR A 35 1.19 -5.59 -2.74
C TYR A 35 0.45 -5.30 -4.06
N THR A 36 0.63 -4.12 -4.66
CA THR A 36 0.04 -3.80 -5.96
C THR A 36 0.75 -4.48 -7.13
N LEU A 37 1.95 -5.02 -6.91
CA LEU A 37 2.84 -5.49 -7.97
C LEU A 37 3.36 -6.90 -7.71
N GLY A 38 3.44 -7.72 -8.74
CA GLY A 38 3.92 -9.09 -8.68
C GLY A 38 2.89 -10.12 -8.19
N ASN A 39 3.36 -11.35 -8.07
CA ASN A 39 2.61 -12.54 -7.69
C ASN A 39 2.96 -12.93 -6.24
N PHE A 40 1.95 -13.42 -5.52
CA PHE A 40 2.02 -13.78 -4.10
C PHE A 40 1.86 -15.30 -3.85
N ASN A 41 1.76 -16.11 -4.89
CA ASN A 41 1.72 -17.56 -4.74
C ASN A 41 3.09 -18.12 -4.33
N ASN A 42 3.16 -18.69 -3.13
CA ASN A 42 4.30 -19.46 -2.59
C ASN A 42 5.67 -18.76 -2.69
N PHE A 43 5.73 -17.45 -2.41
CA PHE A 43 6.98 -16.71 -2.50
C PHE A 43 7.79 -16.71 -1.20
N SER A 44 9.10 -16.70 -1.35
CA SER A 44 10.09 -16.34 -0.33
C SER A 44 10.35 -14.83 -0.31
N ILE A 45 10.83 -14.29 0.82
CA ILE A 45 11.22 -12.87 0.93
C ILE A 45 12.23 -12.49 -0.18
N ASP A 46 13.10 -13.42 -0.58
CA ASP A 46 14.03 -13.29 -1.70
C ASP A 46 13.32 -13.06 -3.02
N GLU A 47 12.41 -13.95 -3.39
CA GLU A 47 11.64 -13.82 -4.63
C GLU A 47 10.78 -12.56 -4.61
N ARG A 48 10.28 -12.15 -3.45
CA ARG A 48 9.52 -10.90 -3.33
C ARG A 48 10.37 -9.68 -3.60
N TYR A 49 11.56 -9.64 -3.01
CA TYR A 49 12.54 -8.58 -3.24
C TYR A 49 12.89 -8.49 -4.74
N GLU A 50 13.16 -9.62 -5.38
CA GLU A 50 13.48 -9.67 -6.81
C GLU A 50 12.33 -9.18 -7.70
N GLN A 51 11.09 -9.57 -7.39
CA GLN A 51 9.90 -9.08 -8.09
C GLN A 51 9.75 -7.56 -7.95
N LEU A 52 9.86 -7.01 -6.74
CA LEU A 52 9.77 -5.56 -6.53
C LEU A 52 10.89 -4.78 -7.22
N CYS A 53 12.10 -5.37 -7.28
CA CYS A 53 13.23 -4.82 -8.02
C CYS A 53 12.94 -4.78 -9.54
N LYS A 54 12.31 -5.83 -10.10
CA LYS A 54 11.87 -5.86 -11.51
C LYS A 54 10.89 -4.71 -11.82
N TYR A 55 9.99 -4.40 -10.89
CA TYR A 55 9.03 -3.30 -11.05
C TYR A 55 9.62 -1.91 -10.71
N GLY A 56 10.86 -1.86 -10.22
CA GLY A 56 11.55 -0.62 -9.90
C GLY A 56 10.97 0.13 -8.71
N VAL A 57 10.35 -0.58 -7.76
CA VAL A 57 9.78 0.01 -6.53
C VAL A 57 10.80 0.02 -5.38
N VAL A 58 11.76 -0.90 -5.39
CA VAL A 58 12.87 -0.94 -4.43
C VAL A 58 14.16 -0.52 -5.15
N ASP A 59 14.93 0.38 -4.53
CA ASP A 59 16.15 0.94 -5.13
C ASP A 59 17.37 0.03 -4.95
N TYR A 60 18.29 0.05 -5.92
CA TYR A 60 19.41 -0.88 -6.04
C TYR A 60 20.64 -0.43 -5.23
N ASP A 61 20.69 -0.77 -3.94
CA ASP A 61 21.96 -0.83 -3.20
C ASP A 61 21.97 -2.10 -2.32
N LYS A 62 23.12 -2.74 -2.10
CA LYS A 62 23.21 -3.96 -1.26
C LYS A 62 22.67 -3.71 0.16
N ARG A 63 22.81 -2.47 0.64
CA ARG A 63 22.22 -1.98 1.89
C ARG A 63 20.68 -2.04 1.90
N ASN A 64 20.02 -1.93 0.74
CA ASN A 64 18.57 -2.01 0.62
C ASN A 64 18.05 -3.45 0.70
N LYS A 65 18.80 -4.46 0.25
CA LYS A 65 18.37 -5.88 0.37
C LYS A 65 18.32 -6.31 1.83
N GLU A 66 19.41 -6.16 2.57
CA GLU A 66 19.43 -6.53 4.01
C GLU A 66 18.39 -5.74 4.81
N TYR A 67 18.26 -4.44 4.54
CA TYR A 67 17.23 -3.60 5.16
C TYR A 67 15.81 -4.08 4.85
N PHE A 68 15.51 -4.40 3.58
CA PHE A 68 14.22 -4.94 3.17
C PHE A 68 13.91 -6.23 3.92
N TYR A 69 14.87 -7.16 3.99
CA TYR A 69 14.67 -8.44 4.69
C TYR A 69 14.38 -8.23 6.16
N LYS A 70 15.19 -7.39 6.82
CA LYS A 70 14.99 -7.07 8.22
C LYS A 70 13.61 -6.48 8.46
N LYS A 71 13.18 -5.51 7.65
CA LYS A 71 11.85 -4.90 7.75
C LYS A 71 10.74 -5.91 7.48
N TYR A 72 10.89 -6.75 6.46
CA TYR A 72 9.89 -7.73 6.06
C TYR A 72 9.71 -8.81 7.12
N SER A 73 10.82 -9.35 7.64
CA SER A 73 10.80 -10.30 8.74
C SER A 73 10.21 -9.68 10.01
N LEU A 74 10.57 -8.43 10.35
CA LEU A 74 9.95 -7.73 11.50
C LEU A 74 8.44 -7.57 11.33
N PHE A 75 8.00 -7.21 10.13
CA PHE A 75 6.59 -7.04 9.81
C PHE A 75 5.82 -8.36 9.93
N LEU A 76 6.23 -9.41 9.21
CA LEU A 76 5.58 -10.72 9.26
C LEU A 76 5.60 -11.33 10.67
N ASN A 77 6.76 -11.31 11.34
CA ASN A 77 6.85 -11.83 12.70
C ASN A 77 5.97 -11.04 13.67
N GLY A 78 5.80 -9.74 13.44
CA GLY A 78 4.86 -8.89 14.17
C GLY A 78 3.43 -9.34 13.94
N LEU A 79 3.01 -9.52 12.69
CA LEU A 79 1.67 -10.00 12.33
C LEU A 79 1.37 -11.36 12.97
N TYR A 80 2.27 -12.33 12.88
CA TYR A 80 2.09 -13.67 13.46
C TYR A 80 2.08 -13.72 14.99
N LYS A 81 2.57 -12.66 15.65
CA LYS A 81 2.52 -12.54 17.11
C LYS A 81 1.21 -11.97 17.63
N ILE A 82 0.38 -11.39 16.76
CA ILE A 82 -0.94 -10.88 17.13
C ILE A 82 -1.82 -12.04 17.58
N LYS A 83 -2.54 -11.84 18.67
CA LYS A 83 -3.40 -12.84 19.33
C LYS A 83 -4.82 -12.31 19.49
N ARG A 84 -5.74 -13.25 19.75
CA ARG A 84 -7.13 -12.93 20.05
C ARG A 84 -7.19 -11.99 21.26
N GLY A 85 -7.90 -10.87 21.10
CA GLY A 85 -8.03 -9.84 22.13
C GLY A 85 -7.06 -8.66 21.98
N ASP A 86 -6.03 -8.79 21.13
CA ASP A 86 -5.19 -7.65 20.77
C ASP A 86 -6.02 -6.61 20.02
N LYS A 87 -5.66 -5.34 20.22
CA LYS A 87 -6.24 -4.20 19.49
C LYS A 87 -5.23 -3.73 18.46
N VAL A 88 -5.65 -3.73 17.20
CA VAL A 88 -4.86 -3.27 16.06
C VAL A 88 -5.50 -2.01 15.49
N ARG A 89 -4.67 -1.01 15.23
CA ARG A 89 -5.03 0.20 14.49
C ARG A 89 -4.19 0.27 13.21
N ILE A 90 -4.85 0.48 12.08
CA ILE A 90 -4.24 0.51 10.76
C ILE A 90 -4.34 1.93 10.20
N TRP A 91 -3.22 2.45 9.71
CA TRP A 91 -3.09 3.79 9.15
C TRP A 91 -2.99 3.69 7.63
N ILE A 92 -3.93 4.31 6.93
CA ILE A 92 -4.01 4.32 5.47
C ILE A 92 -4.37 5.70 4.91
N SER A 93 -4.11 5.88 3.63
CA SER A 93 -4.58 6.95 2.75
C SER A 93 -5.12 6.36 1.44
N GLN A 94 -5.61 7.18 0.48
CA GLN A 94 -6.04 6.66 -0.85
C GLN A 94 -4.86 6.26 -1.76
N VAL A 95 -3.64 6.18 -1.22
CA VAL A 95 -2.52 5.62 -1.97
C VAL A 95 -2.79 4.12 -2.19
N THR A 96 -2.74 3.69 -3.46
CA THR A 96 -3.13 2.34 -3.88
C THR A 96 -2.40 1.25 -3.08
N MET A 97 -1.11 1.43 -2.82
CA MET A 97 -0.31 0.43 -2.09
C MET A 97 -0.79 0.22 -0.65
N GLU A 98 -1.27 1.28 0.00
CA GLU A 98 -1.73 1.24 1.39
C GLU A 98 -3.12 0.60 1.47
N MET A 99 -4.00 0.93 0.52
CA MET A 99 -5.32 0.30 0.41
C MET A 99 -5.21 -1.19 0.11
N VAL A 100 -4.38 -1.58 -0.87
CA VAL A 100 -4.15 -2.99 -1.20
C VAL A 100 -3.46 -3.70 -0.02
N GLY A 101 -2.49 -3.05 0.61
CA GLY A 101 -1.83 -3.57 1.81
C GLY A 101 -2.79 -3.78 2.99
N PHE A 102 -3.76 -2.89 3.18
CA PHE A 102 -4.82 -3.05 4.18
C PHE A 102 -5.62 -4.32 3.97
N PHE A 103 -6.06 -4.61 2.74
CA PHE A 103 -6.79 -5.85 2.45
C PHE A 103 -5.94 -7.09 2.74
N VAL A 104 -4.66 -7.08 2.36
CA VAL A 104 -3.73 -8.19 2.63
C VAL A 104 -3.46 -8.36 4.13
N VAL A 105 -3.32 -7.27 4.88
CA VAL A 105 -3.19 -7.33 6.35
C VAL A 105 -4.44 -7.93 6.98
N CYS A 106 -5.64 -7.52 6.54
CA CYS A 106 -6.89 -8.13 7.01
C CYS A 106 -6.94 -9.63 6.72
N TYR A 107 -6.40 -10.08 5.59
CA TYR A 107 -6.26 -11.51 5.29
C TYR A 107 -5.40 -12.25 6.34
N PHE A 108 -4.23 -11.71 6.70
CA PHE A 108 -3.39 -12.31 7.75
C PHE A 108 -4.04 -12.33 9.14
N LEU A 109 -4.93 -11.37 9.43
CA LEU A 109 -5.55 -11.21 10.75
C LEU A 109 -6.89 -11.94 10.91
N ARG A 110 -7.46 -12.49 9.82
CA ARG A 110 -8.85 -12.97 9.76
C ARG A 110 -9.22 -14.04 10.78
N ASP A 111 -8.28 -14.92 11.10
CA ASP A 111 -8.51 -16.06 12.02
C ASP A 111 -8.26 -15.68 13.48
N VAL A 112 -7.75 -14.46 13.73
CA VAL A 112 -7.29 -14.01 15.05
C VAL A 112 -8.14 -12.86 15.58
N LEU A 113 -8.54 -11.93 14.71
CA LEU A 113 -9.25 -10.70 15.07
C LEU A 113 -10.58 -10.58 14.33
N ASN A 114 -11.62 -10.15 15.06
CA ASN A 114 -12.93 -9.88 14.47
C ASN A 114 -12.99 -8.49 13.78
N SER A 115 -12.29 -7.51 14.35
CA SER A 115 -12.31 -6.13 13.88
C SER A 115 -10.96 -5.43 14.13
N VAL A 116 -10.72 -4.35 13.39
CA VAL A 116 -9.56 -3.46 13.53
C VAL A 116 -10.02 -2.02 13.50
N PHE A 117 -9.25 -1.13 14.14
CA PHE A 117 -9.46 0.31 14.01
C PHE A 117 -8.75 0.82 12.75
N VAL A 118 -9.40 1.67 11.96
CA VAL A 118 -8.82 2.24 10.75
C VAL A 118 -8.78 3.75 10.87
N CYS A 119 -7.59 4.31 10.73
CA CYS A 119 -7.33 5.74 10.61
C CYS A 119 -7.09 6.04 9.13
N ASP A 120 -8.14 6.51 8.45
CA ASP A 120 -8.07 6.90 7.05
C ASP A 120 -7.76 8.40 6.92
N ALA A 121 -6.56 8.72 6.44
CA ALA A 121 -6.07 10.08 6.24
C ALA A 121 -7.01 10.95 5.40
N ASN A 122 -7.81 10.35 4.50
CA ASN A 122 -8.71 11.11 3.64
C ASN A 122 -9.84 11.80 4.40
N ILE A 123 -10.24 11.24 5.55
CA ILE A 123 -11.28 11.82 6.41
C ILE A 123 -10.93 13.27 6.81
N ILE A 124 -9.63 13.60 6.87
CA ILE A 124 -9.12 14.95 7.14
C ILE A 124 -8.70 15.66 5.86
N LEU A 125 -8.13 14.93 4.90
CA LEU A 125 -7.61 15.50 3.65
C LEU A 125 -8.69 15.85 2.61
N HIS A 126 -9.97 15.57 2.85
CA HIS A 126 -11.09 16.00 2.00
C HIS A 126 -11.09 17.52 1.68
N ASP A 127 -10.37 18.33 2.45
CA ASP A 127 -10.26 19.78 2.27
C ASP A 127 -8.99 20.25 1.53
N ILE A 128 -8.14 19.34 1.03
CA ILE A 128 -6.92 19.71 0.32
C ILE A 128 -6.91 19.06 -1.06
N SER A 129 -7.05 19.89 -2.09
CA SER A 129 -7.00 19.58 -3.52
C SER A 129 -5.67 18.99 -4.03
N LYS A 130 -4.87 18.39 -3.14
CA LYS A 130 -3.56 17.81 -3.43
C LYS A 130 -3.54 16.38 -2.93
N HIS A 131 -3.55 15.44 -3.88
CA HIS A 131 -3.26 14.02 -3.70
C HIS A 131 -1.82 13.73 -3.26
N THR A 132 -1.22 14.61 -2.46
CA THR A 132 0.19 14.56 -2.11
C THR A 132 0.39 14.89 -0.65
N ALA A 133 1.06 13.96 0.01
CA ALA A 133 1.76 14.09 1.28
C ALA A 133 0.94 13.83 2.55
N PHE A 134 1.09 12.58 3.02
CA PHE A 134 1.46 12.17 4.38
C PHE A 134 1.01 13.07 5.53
N LEU A 135 0.39 12.45 6.53
CA LEU A 135 0.23 13.03 7.86
C LEU A 135 1.62 13.43 8.37
N ASN A 136 1.96 14.71 8.24
CA ASN A 136 3.25 15.24 8.67
C ASN A 136 3.12 16.06 9.95
N CYS A 137 1.88 16.42 10.33
CA CYS A 137 1.62 17.12 11.57
C CYS A 137 1.07 16.16 12.63
N PRO A 138 1.65 16.11 13.84
CA PRO A 138 1.12 15.34 14.97
C PRO A 138 -0.37 15.58 15.26
N THR A 139 -0.89 16.79 15.00
CA THR A 139 -2.31 17.11 15.18
C THR A 139 -3.22 16.31 14.26
N ASP A 140 -2.76 15.98 13.06
CA ASP A 140 -3.56 15.25 12.07
C ASP A 140 -3.75 13.81 12.54
N PHE A 141 -2.70 13.19 13.11
CA PHE A 141 -2.79 11.87 13.72
C PHE A 141 -3.80 11.85 14.88
N ILE A 142 -3.78 12.85 15.76
CA ILE A 142 -4.75 12.92 16.88
C ILE A 142 -6.19 13.03 16.35
N GLN A 143 -6.40 13.88 15.35
CA GLN A 143 -7.71 14.01 14.72
C GLN A 143 -8.17 12.71 14.05
N LEU A 144 -7.26 11.97 13.40
CA LEU A 144 -7.59 10.67 12.82
C LEU A 144 -7.91 9.63 13.87
N MET A 145 -7.21 9.60 14.99
CA MET A 145 -7.54 8.70 16.10
C MET A 145 -8.95 8.98 16.63
N ASN A 146 -9.36 10.25 16.68
CA ASN A 146 -10.71 10.63 17.12
C ASN A 146 -11.80 10.25 16.11
N LYS A 147 -11.44 10.11 14.83
CA LYS A 147 -12.35 9.73 13.74
C LYS A 147 -12.13 8.28 13.26
N MET A 148 -11.38 7.47 14.01
CA MET A 148 -11.06 6.12 13.59
C MET A 148 -12.32 5.26 13.54
N GLU A 149 -12.42 4.43 12.51
CA GLU A 149 -13.55 3.53 12.35
C GLU A 149 -13.19 2.13 12.83
N ASN A 150 -14.08 1.49 13.59
CA ASN A 150 -13.93 0.07 13.91
C ASN A 150 -14.59 -0.75 12.80
N VAL A 151 -13.79 -1.50 12.04
CA VAL A 151 -14.27 -2.18 10.84
C VAL A 151 -14.07 -3.69 10.95
N PRO A 152 -14.99 -4.52 10.39
CA PRO A 152 -14.88 -5.97 10.46
C PRO A 152 -13.75 -6.49 9.59
N VAL A 153 -12.86 -7.31 10.15
CA VAL A 153 -11.72 -7.89 9.43
C VAL A 153 -12.19 -8.79 8.29
N LEU A 154 -13.21 -9.63 8.56
CA LEU A 154 -13.69 -10.63 7.61
C LEU A 154 -14.05 -10.01 6.24
N LYS A 155 -14.78 -8.89 6.24
CA LYS A 155 -15.19 -8.16 5.03
C LYS A 155 -14.01 -7.82 4.11
N TYR A 156 -12.89 -7.40 4.68
CA TYR A 156 -11.72 -6.96 3.93
C TYR A 156 -10.75 -8.10 3.64
N SER A 157 -10.75 -9.13 4.50
CA SER A 157 -9.92 -10.31 4.34
C SER A 157 -10.26 -11.13 3.08
N GLU A 158 -11.52 -11.14 2.64
CA GLU A 158 -11.95 -11.80 1.40
C GLU A 158 -11.31 -11.15 0.15
N ILE A 159 -11.14 -9.83 0.18
CA ILE A 159 -10.43 -9.09 -0.88
C ILE A 159 -8.94 -9.41 -0.80
N GLY A 160 -8.37 -9.40 0.40
CA GLY A 160 -6.98 -9.77 0.64
C GLY A 160 -6.63 -11.18 0.16
N GLU A 161 -7.51 -12.15 0.42
CA GLU A 161 -7.36 -13.53 -0.06
C GLU A 161 -7.33 -13.60 -1.59
N LYS A 162 -8.24 -12.89 -2.27
CA LYS A 162 -8.25 -12.82 -3.74
C LYS A 162 -6.96 -12.21 -4.27
N ILE A 163 -6.47 -11.13 -3.65
CA ILE A 163 -5.19 -10.50 -4.01
C ILE A 163 -4.02 -11.47 -3.83
N PHE A 164 -4.04 -12.27 -2.76
CA PHE A 164 -2.96 -13.18 -2.42
C PHE A 164 -2.93 -14.42 -3.33
N LEU A 165 -4.09 -14.98 -3.67
CA LEU A 165 -4.21 -16.21 -4.45
C LEU A 165 -4.20 -15.99 -5.97
N THR A 166 -4.28 -14.74 -6.43
CA THR A 166 -4.32 -14.43 -7.86
C THR A 166 -2.95 -14.59 -8.55
N ASP A 167 -2.98 -15.06 -9.80
CA ASP A 167 -1.82 -15.10 -10.69
C ASP A 167 -1.52 -13.73 -11.35
N LYS A 168 -2.46 -12.78 -11.24
CA LYS A 168 -2.37 -11.45 -11.84
C LYS A 168 -1.31 -10.63 -11.15
N THR A 169 -0.42 -10.02 -11.91
CA THR A 169 0.74 -9.31 -11.36
C THR A 169 0.49 -7.84 -11.05
N ILE A 170 -0.60 -7.24 -11.52
CA ILE A 170 -0.92 -5.82 -11.31
C ILE A 170 -2.26 -5.72 -10.57
N LYS A 171 -2.27 -5.00 -9.45
CA LYS A 171 -3.48 -4.66 -8.70
C LYS A 171 -3.64 -3.14 -8.72
N LEU A 172 -4.83 -2.69 -9.06
CA LEU A 172 -5.20 -1.27 -9.11
C LEU A 172 -6.55 -1.06 -8.47
N ILE A 173 -6.90 0.18 -8.18
CA ILE A 173 -8.21 0.53 -7.60
C ILE A 173 -9.00 1.34 -8.61
N LYS A 174 -10.21 0.89 -8.91
CA LYS A 174 -11.13 1.56 -9.82
C LYS A 174 -12.51 1.58 -9.20
N ASN A 175 -13.11 2.77 -9.10
CA ASN A 175 -14.43 2.96 -8.49
C ASN A 175 -14.55 2.35 -7.07
N GLY A 176 -13.46 2.42 -6.29
CA GLY A 176 -13.40 1.85 -4.94
C GLY A 176 -13.18 0.34 -4.87
N GLU A 177 -13.05 -0.34 -6.01
CA GLU A 177 -12.82 -1.79 -6.08
C GLU A 177 -11.41 -2.13 -6.54
N VAL A 178 -10.88 -3.25 -6.05
CA VAL A 178 -9.58 -3.78 -6.50
C VAL A 178 -9.76 -4.55 -7.80
N ILE A 179 -9.07 -4.12 -8.85
CA ILE A 179 -8.97 -4.83 -10.12
C ILE A 179 -7.59 -5.47 -10.22
N MET A 180 -7.58 -6.73 -10.65
CA MET A 180 -6.40 -7.55 -10.83
C MET A 180 -6.21 -7.83 -12.33
N MET A 181 -5.04 -7.51 -12.88
CA MET A 181 -4.72 -7.72 -14.30
C MET A 181 -3.26 -8.10 -14.52
N ASN A 182 -2.94 -8.54 -15.74
CA ASN A 182 -1.58 -8.84 -16.13
C ASN A 182 -0.89 -7.59 -16.70
N GLU A 183 0.45 -7.58 -16.73
CA GLU A 183 1.22 -6.47 -17.32
C GLU A 183 0.80 -6.15 -18.76
N LYS A 184 0.51 -7.17 -19.58
CA LYS A 184 0.06 -7.00 -20.98
C LYS A 184 -1.26 -6.24 -21.09
N ASP A 185 -2.16 -6.41 -20.12
CA ASP A 185 -3.45 -5.73 -20.12
C ASP A 185 -3.30 -4.26 -19.73
N LEU A 186 -2.39 -3.97 -18.79
CA LEU A 186 -1.99 -2.60 -18.48
C LEU A 186 -1.31 -1.93 -19.69
N ASP A 187 -0.45 -2.65 -20.41
CA ASP A 187 0.21 -2.12 -21.60
C ASP A 187 -0.81 -1.71 -22.66
N ARG A 188 -1.84 -2.53 -22.91
CA ARG A 188 -2.95 -2.17 -23.81
C ARG A 188 -3.66 -0.89 -23.35
N LEU A 189 -3.97 -0.77 -22.06
CA LEU A 189 -4.59 0.44 -21.51
C LEU A 189 -3.75 1.70 -21.77
N ILE A 190 -2.42 1.59 -21.61
CA ILE A 190 -1.48 2.68 -21.87
C ILE A 190 -1.47 3.02 -23.38
N TYR A 191 -1.38 2.02 -24.25
CA TYR A 191 -1.40 2.23 -25.71
C TYR A 191 -2.70 2.87 -26.19
N ASP A 192 -3.85 2.47 -25.66
CA ASP A 192 -5.15 3.08 -26.00
C ASP A 192 -5.19 4.57 -25.62
N VAL A 193 -4.59 4.92 -24.48
CA VAL A 193 -4.44 6.32 -24.05
C VAL A 193 -3.47 7.07 -24.98
N ILE A 194 -2.33 6.47 -25.34
CA ILE A 194 -1.37 7.09 -26.27
C ILE A 194 -2.03 7.36 -27.63
N ASN A 195 -2.68 6.34 -28.20
CA ASN A 195 -3.30 6.42 -29.53
C ASN A 195 -4.47 7.42 -29.60
N SER A 196 -5.11 7.71 -28.47
CA SER A 196 -6.18 8.71 -28.39
C SER A 196 -5.68 10.15 -28.14
N GLN A 197 -4.39 10.34 -27.83
CA GLN A 197 -3.81 11.65 -27.58
C GLN A 197 -3.06 12.22 -28.80
N LYS A 198 -3.14 13.54 -29.00
CA LYS A 198 -2.33 14.29 -29.98
C LYS A 198 -0.94 14.62 -29.41
N GLY A 199 -0.17 13.62 -29.02
CA GLY A 199 1.22 13.75 -28.56
C GLY A 199 1.60 12.82 -27.41
N ASN A 200 2.91 12.54 -27.29
CA ASN A 200 3.45 11.52 -26.37
C ASN A 200 3.99 12.13 -25.05
N ASN A 201 3.24 13.04 -24.43
CA ASN A 201 3.66 13.59 -23.14
C ASN A 201 3.42 12.56 -22.02
N THR A 202 4.51 12.10 -21.40
CA THR A 202 4.48 11.09 -20.32
C THR A 202 3.54 11.47 -19.18
N GLU A 203 3.59 12.72 -18.70
CA GLU A 203 2.78 13.16 -17.55
C GLU A 203 1.29 13.13 -17.88
N ARG A 204 0.93 13.57 -19.09
CA ARG A 204 -0.46 13.55 -19.56
C ARG A 204 -1.00 12.14 -19.73
N ILE A 205 -0.18 11.21 -20.23
CA ILE A 205 -0.57 9.80 -20.36
C ILE A 205 -0.79 9.19 -18.98
N ILE A 206 0.11 9.43 -18.03
CA ILE A 206 -0.01 8.96 -16.64
C ILE A 206 -1.29 9.50 -16.00
N GLU A 207 -1.58 10.79 -16.17
CA GLU A 207 -2.78 11.41 -15.62
C GLU A 207 -4.05 10.75 -16.17
N GLU A 208 -4.13 10.52 -17.49
CA GLU A 208 -5.28 9.88 -18.12
C GLU A 208 -5.45 8.40 -17.74
N VAL A 209 -4.35 7.67 -17.56
CA VAL A 209 -4.42 6.30 -17.01
C VAL A 209 -4.87 6.33 -15.56
N SER A 210 -4.33 7.27 -14.76
CA SER A 210 -4.65 7.40 -13.33
C SER A 210 -6.09 7.82 -13.07
N LYS A 211 -6.71 8.62 -13.96
CA LYS A 211 -8.14 8.94 -13.93
C LYS A 211 -9.03 7.72 -14.03
N LYS A 212 -8.58 6.70 -14.77
CA LYS A 212 -9.34 5.45 -14.97
C LYS A 212 -9.13 4.47 -13.83
N SER A 213 -8.00 4.56 -13.12
CA SER A 213 -7.54 3.56 -12.15
C SER A 213 -6.39 4.08 -11.30
N LEU A 214 -6.51 4.03 -9.97
CA LEU A 214 -5.40 4.30 -9.06
C LEU A 214 -4.42 3.12 -9.10
N ILE A 215 -3.19 3.40 -9.51
CA ILE A 215 -2.08 2.45 -9.63
C ILE A 215 -0.84 3.07 -8.97
N ASN A 216 0.13 2.25 -8.59
CA ASN A 216 1.43 2.76 -8.15
C ASN A 216 2.01 3.73 -9.19
N TYR A 217 2.14 5.00 -8.80
CA TYR A 217 2.57 6.09 -9.69
C TYR A 217 3.99 5.87 -10.22
N LEU A 218 4.93 5.45 -9.36
CA LEU A 218 6.33 5.26 -9.75
C LEU A 218 6.46 4.15 -10.79
N TYR A 219 5.74 3.05 -10.60
CA TYR A 219 5.69 1.96 -11.57
C TYR A 219 5.08 2.42 -12.89
N LEU A 220 3.90 3.07 -12.84
CA LEU A 220 3.24 3.57 -14.05
C LEU A 220 4.14 4.57 -14.80
N TYR A 221 4.80 5.47 -14.09
CA TYR A 221 5.73 6.44 -14.67
C TYR A 221 6.86 5.76 -15.44
N LYS A 222 7.55 4.81 -14.79
CA LYS A 222 8.65 4.05 -15.41
C LYS A 222 8.16 3.26 -16.62
N LYS A 223 6.98 2.63 -16.51
CA LYS A 223 6.38 1.84 -17.59
C LYS A 223 6.02 2.69 -18.81
N VAL A 224 5.33 3.82 -18.61
CA VAL A 224 4.97 4.76 -19.68
C VAL A 224 6.22 5.34 -20.34
N ARG A 225 7.23 5.75 -19.56
CA ARG A 225 8.51 6.22 -20.10
C ARG A 225 9.17 5.18 -20.99
N LYS A 226 9.19 3.92 -20.56
CA LYS A 226 9.75 2.81 -21.34
C LYS A 226 9.02 2.64 -22.67
N ILE A 227 7.68 2.62 -22.65
CA ILE A 227 6.84 2.49 -23.86
C ILE A 227 7.01 3.65 -24.85
N ILE A 228 7.28 4.87 -24.38
CA ILE A 228 7.45 6.05 -25.25
C ILE A 228 8.86 6.09 -25.89
N VAL A 229 9.86 5.56 -25.18
CA VAL A 229 11.28 5.63 -25.61
C VAL A 229 11.67 4.44 -26.50
N GLU A 230 11.08 3.26 -26.29
CA GLU A 230 11.26 2.05 -27.11
C GLU A 230 10.34 2.03 -28.34
#